data_AF-A0AAZ3Q3H3-F1
#
_entry.id   AF-A0AAZ3Q3H3-F1
#
_cell.length_a   1.000
_cell.length_b   1.000
_cell.length_c   1.000
_cell.angle_alpha   90.00
_cell.angle_beta   90.00
_cell.angle_gamma   90.00
#
_symmetry.space_group_name_H-M   'P 1'
#
loop_
_entity.id
_entity.type
_entity.pdbx_description
1 polymer ?
#
loop_
_entity_poly.entity_id
_entity_poly.type
_entity_poly.pdbx_seq_one_letter_code
_entity_poly.pdbx_strand_id
1 'polypeptide(L)' 'MSPGIYLSMDKDSMDVNQELTKLKTKIQETREKILAMPEIESSPGEQQEQLKTMREKVDTKTQLLQKYKGLCVFDSPKS' A
#
# COMPACT_ATOMS: atom_id res chain seq x y z
N MET A 1 15.80 -48.23 -27.47
CA MET A 1 15.38 -46.99 -26.79
C MET A 1 15.69 -45.82 -27.71
N SER A 2 14.71 -45.03 -28.13
CA SER A 2 14.88 -44.01 -29.20
C SER A 2 15.45 -42.69 -28.65
N PRO A 3 16.38 -42.03 -29.37
CA PRO A 3 17.03 -40.78 -28.94
C PRO A 3 16.08 -39.63 -28.59
N GLY A 4 14.87 -39.62 -29.19
CA GLY A 4 13.87 -38.58 -28.94
C GLY A 4 13.29 -38.55 -27.52
N ILE A 5 13.33 -39.67 -26.79
CA ILE A 5 12.79 -39.74 -25.42
C ILE A 5 13.70 -39.00 -24.44
N TYR A 6 15.03 -39.14 -24.58
CA TYR A 6 16.01 -38.48 -23.70
C TYR A 6 15.92 -36.94 -23.81
N LEU A 7 15.81 -36.42 -25.03
CA LEU A 7 15.64 -34.98 -25.27
C LEU A 7 14.33 -34.42 -24.70
N SER A 8 13.26 -35.21 -24.65
CA SER A 8 12.00 -34.79 -24.04
C SER A 8 12.14 -34.70 -22.52
N MET A 9 12.78 -35.68 -21.89
CA MET A 9 13.00 -35.70 -20.45
C MET A 9 13.91 -34.55 -19.98
N ASP A 10 14.94 -34.20 -20.75
CA ASP A 10 15.78 -33.03 -20.46
C ASP A 10 15.01 -31.71 -20.59
N LYS A 11 14.12 -31.58 -21.59
CA LYS A 11 13.26 -30.40 -21.74
C LYS A 11 12.27 -30.24 -20.60
N ASP A 12 11.62 -31.33 -20.19
CA ASP A 12 10.68 -31.31 -19.07
C ASP A 12 11.40 -30.93 -17.75
N SER A 13 12.63 -31.44 -17.55
CA SER A 13 13.48 -31.06 -16.43
C SER A 13 13.85 -29.56 -16.46
N MET A 14 14.20 -29.03 -17.64
CA MET A 14 14.49 -27.60 -17.81
C MET A 14 13.27 -26.72 -17.53
N ASP A 15 12.08 -27.12 -17.97
CA ASP A 15 10.82 -26.42 -17.74
C ASP A 15 10.48 -26.34 -16.24
N VAL A 16 10.61 -27.46 -15.52
CA VAL A 16 10.43 -27.53 -14.07
C VAL A 16 11.41 -26.60 -13.33
N ASN A 17 12.68 -26.59 -13.74
CA ASN A 17 13.68 -25.70 -13.14
C ASN A 17 13.37 -24.21 -13.39
N GLN A 18 12.82 -23.89 -14.56
CA GLN A 18 12.41 -22.53 -14.90
C GLN A 18 11.23 -22.08 -14.02
N GLU A 19 10.19 -22.92 -13.88
CA GLU A 19 9.04 -22.63 -13.02
C GLU A 19 9.44 -22.53 -11.54
N LEU A 20 10.34 -23.39 -11.06
CA LEU A 20 10.87 -23.33 -9.71
C LEU A 20 11.65 -22.03 -9.46
N THR A 21 12.41 -21.57 -10.47
CA THR A 21 13.10 -20.28 -10.41
C THR A 21 12.12 -19.12 -10.32
N LYS A 22 11.08 -19.11 -11.17
CA LYS A 22 10.01 -18.09 -11.11
C LYS A 22 9.32 -18.08 -9.75
N LEU A 23 9.03 -19.25 -9.19
CA LEU A 23 8.39 -19.38 -7.88
C LEU A 23 9.30 -18.82 -6.77
N LYS A 24 10.58 -19.15 -6.78
CA LYS A 24 11.57 -18.63 -5.82
C LYS A 24 11.65 -17.11 -5.87
N THR A 25 11.69 -16.53 -7.08
CA THR A 25 11.68 -15.07 -7.27
C THR A 25 10.41 -14.44 -6.70
N LYS A 26 9.21 -14.98 -7.02
CA LYS A 26 7.94 -14.47 -6.47
C LYS A 26 7.88 -14.52 -4.95
N ILE A 27 8.39 -15.59 -4.34
CA ILE A 27 8.47 -15.72 -2.88
C ILE A 27 9.36 -14.62 -2.31
N GLN A 28 10.53 -14.38 -2.92
CA GLN A 28 11.46 -13.37 -2.48
C GLN A 28 10.90 -11.95 -2.60
N GLU A 29 10.31 -11.61 -3.75
CA GLU A 29 9.64 -10.30 -3.95
C GLU A 29 8.51 -10.08 -2.95
N THR A 30 7.75 -11.13 -2.62
CA THR A 30 6.67 -11.03 -1.63
C THR A 30 7.21 -10.78 -0.23
N ARG A 31 8.31 -11.44 0.16
CA ARG A 31 9.00 -11.18 1.43
C ARG A 31 9.50 -9.75 1.52
N GLU A 32 10.13 -9.25 0.46
CA GLU A 32 10.62 -7.87 0.40
C GLU A 32 9.48 -6.87 0.51
N LYS A 33 8.33 -7.12 -0.14
CA LYS A 33 7.14 -6.29 0.03
C LYS A 33 6.64 -6.28 1.47
N ILE A 34 6.56 -7.44 2.13
CA ILE A 34 6.14 -7.54 3.54
C ILE A 34 7.10 -6.76 4.44
N LEU A 35 8.41 -6.87 4.22
CA LEU A 35 9.42 -6.14 5.00
C LEU A 35 9.42 -4.63 4.73
N ALA A 36 9.05 -4.21 3.51
CA ALA A 36 8.93 -2.79 3.15
C ALA A 36 7.60 -2.16 3.60
N MET A 37 6.61 -2.97 4.02
CA MET A 37 5.39 -2.42 4.61
C MET A 37 5.76 -1.78 5.95
N PRO A 38 5.33 -0.53 6.20
CA PRO A 38 5.50 0.05 7.52
C PRO A 38 4.80 -0.86 8.53
N GLU A 39 5.51 -1.17 9.61
CA GLU A 39 4.96 -2.01 10.66
C GLU A 39 3.64 -1.38 11.11
N ILE A 40 2.55 -2.14 11.02
CA ILE A 40 1.28 -1.70 11.57
C ILE A 40 1.42 -1.88 13.08
N GLU A 41 2.05 -0.90 13.74
CA GLU A 41 2.28 -0.87 15.19
C GLU A 41 0.97 -0.75 15.99
N SER A 42 -0.16 -0.52 15.31
CA SER A 42 -1.47 -0.28 15.90
C SER A 42 -2.49 -1.31 15.44
N SER A 43 -3.32 -1.77 16.37
CA SER A 43 -4.47 -2.63 16.07
C SER A 43 -5.46 -1.93 15.11
N PRO A 44 -6.30 -2.70 14.38
CA PRO A 44 -7.30 -2.11 13.49
C PRO A 44 -8.24 -1.10 14.19
N GLY A 45 -8.55 -1.32 15.47
CA GLY A 45 -9.35 -0.39 16.27
C GLY A 45 -8.63 0.94 16.52
N GLU A 46 -7.36 0.89 16.90
CA GLU A 46 -6.52 2.08 17.11
C GLU A 46 -6.35 2.87 15.81
N GLN A 47 -6.17 2.20 14.68
CA GLN A 47 -6.12 2.85 13.36
C GLN A 47 -7.44 3.59 13.05
N GLN A 48 -8.58 2.95 13.33
CA GLN A 48 -9.89 3.56 13.11
C GLN A 48 -10.12 4.78 14.02
N GLU A 49 -9.67 4.72 15.28
CA GLU A 49 -9.74 5.84 16.22
C GLU A 49 -8.83 7.02 15.80
N GLN A 50 -7.61 6.72 15.35
CA GLN A 50 -6.71 7.73 14.78
C GLN A 50 -7.33 8.41 13.56
N LEU A 51 -7.92 7.64 12.63
CA LEU A 51 -8.61 8.19 11.47
C LEU A 51 -9.81 9.07 11.87
N LYS A 52 -10.61 8.63 12.84
CA LYS A 52 -11.72 9.41 13.38
C LYS A 52 -11.24 10.75 13.94
N THR A 53 -10.20 10.72 14.78
CA THR A 53 -9.57 11.91 15.37
C THR A 53 -9.06 12.87 14.30
N MET A 54 -8.41 12.36 13.25
CA MET A 54 -7.93 13.18 12.15
C MET A 54 -9.08 13.86 11.38
N ARG A 55 -10.19 13.16 11.14
CA ARG A 55 -11.38 13.76 10.51
C ARG A 55 -11.96 14.88 11.36
N GLU A 56 -12.13 14.65 12.65
CA GLU A 56 -12.65 15.67 13.58
C GLU A 56 -11.75 16.92 13.63
N LYS A 57 -10.42 16.74 13.57
CA LYS A 57 -9.46 17.86 13.45
C LYS A 57 -9.64 18.64 12.15
N VAL A 58 -9.80 17.96 11.02
CA VAL A 58 -10.02 18.60 9.72
C VAL A 58 -11.34 19.37 9.71
N ASP A 59 -12.42 18.79 10.25
CA ASP A 59 -13.72 19.43 10.34
C ASP A 59 -13.64 20.69 11.21
N THR A 60 -13.02 20.58 12.39
CA THR A 60 -12.81 21.72 13.30
C THR A 60 -12.01 22.82 12.63
N LYS A 61 -10.89 22.47 11.96
CA LYS A 61 -10.07 23.45 11.23
C LYS A 61 -10.86 24.13 10.11
N THR A 62 -11.70 23.38 9.40
CA THR A 62 -12.55 23.91 8.32
C THR A 62 -13.58 24.90 8.88
N GLN A 63 -14.25 24.55 9.98
CA GLN A 63 -15.21 25.44 10.64
C GLN A 63 -14.54 26.73 11.14
N LEU A 64 -13.35 26.62 11.73
CA LEU A 64 -12.58 27.80 12.17
C LEU A 64 -12.24 28.69 10.98
N LEU A 65 -11.70 28.12 9.90
CA LEU A 65 -11.40 28.89 8.68
C LEU A 65 -12.65 29.56 8.10
N GLN A 66 -13.81 28.91 8.11
CA GLN A 66 -15.07 29.51 7.68
C GLN A 66 -15.49 30.68 8.58
N LYS A 67 -15.40 30.52 9.91
CA LYS A 67 -15.68 31.61 10.86
C LYS A 67 -14.75 32.80 10.65
N TYR A 68 -13.45 32.54 10.50
CA TYR A 68 -12.47 33.61 10.22
C TYR A 68 -12.73 34.29 8.88
N LYS A 69 -13.10 33.55 7.83
CA LYS A 69 -13.53 34.15 6.55
C LYS A 69 -14.71 35.09 6.76
N GLY A 70 -15.77 34.65 7.44
CA GLY A 70 -16.95 35.46 7.74
C GLY A 70 -16.64 36.73 8.53
N LEU A 71 -15.71 36.65 9.49
CA LEU A 71 -15.24 37.81 10.27
C LEU A 71 -14.38 38.76 9.43
N CYS A 72 -13.51 38.24 8.56
CA CYS A 72 -12.65 39.04 7.68
C CYS A 72 -13.45 39.86 6.65
N VAL A 73 -14.62 39.37 6.19
CA VAL A 73 -15.50 40.16 5.30
C VAL A 73 -16.17 41.33 6.03
N PHE A 74 -16.22 41.33 7.37
CA PHE A 74 -16.82 42.40 8.16
C PHE A 74 -15.86 43.57 8.44
N ASP A 75 -14.56 43.28 8.57
CA ASP A 75 -13.49 44.27 8.84
C ASP A 75 -12.88 44.90 7.58
N SER A 76 -13.45 44.65 6.41
CA SER A 76 -13.08 45.41 5.21
C SER A 76 -13.71 46.80 5.32
N PRO A 77 -12.95 47.90 5.55
CA PRO A 77 -13.55 49.22 5.44
C PRO A 77 -14.05 49.35 4.00
N LYS A 78 -15.37 49.54 3.84
CA LYS A 78 -15.96 49.89 2.56
C LYS A 78 -15.32 51.22 2.14
N SER A 79 -14.34 51.15 1.25
CA SER A 79 -13.86 52.31 0.51
C SER A 79 -14.80 52.64 -0.62
#